data_AF-A0A1H4G274-F1
#
_entry.id   AF-A0A1H4G274-F1
#
_cell.length_a   1.000
_cell.length_b   1.000
_cell.length_c   1.000
_cell.angle_alpha   90.00
_cell.angle_beta   90.00
_cell.angle_gamma   90.00
#
_symmetry.space_group_name_H-M   'P 1'
#
loop_
_entity.id
_entity.type
_entity.pdbx_description
1 polymer ?
#
loop_
_entity_poly.entity_id
_entity_poly.type
_entity_poly.pdbx_seq_one_letter_code
_entity_poly.pdbx_strand_id
1 'polypeptide(L)'
;MNTRFPLQLLLGIAAAFSLAACDAVHDAKAPTPENMAIALDDYLAQRGDLCLSMFDWPADLTEAEAGSGARRAVQFPVMEKLGLLHSTIVEAPKSKENPDGAVKRFELTENGRKFYKPHPYTARGGEAHANDFCVAHLKREKVVGVQVDAQDAQHPQVVVSYTYQVEPAPWMQDPEAQRVFPMIARVIQGAGSVQLRQGFTLEDRGWLPKIGPV
;
A
#
# COMPACT_ATOMS: atom_id res chain seq x y z
N MET A 1 13.55 -30.04 92.64
CA MET A 1 14.89 -29.97 92.03
C MET A 1 14.79 -29.10 90.80
N ASN A 2 15.65 -28.07 90.74
CA ASN A 2 15.69 -26.99 89.76
C ASN A 2 16.22 -27.41 88.39
N THR A 3 15.67 -26.82 87.31
CA THR A 3 16.37 -26.31 86.09
C THR A 3 15.30 -25.62 85.19
N ARG A 4 15.16 -24.28 85.13
CA ARG A 4 15.89 -23.22 84.37
C ARG A 4 16.00 -23.42 82.84
N PHE A 5 15.14 -22.68 82.09
CA PHE A 5 15.25 -21.88 80.83
C PHE A 5 16.26 -22.28 79.69
N PRO A 6 16.08 -21.89 78.39
CA PRO A 6 15.35 -20.72 77.89
C PRO A 6 14.52 -20.83 76.58
N LEU A 7 13.72 -19.77 76.40
CA LEU A 7 13.06 -19.28 75.19
C LEU A 7 14.09 -18.90 74.11
N GLN A 8 13.93 -19.35 72.86
CA GLN A 8 14.59 -18.76 71.70
C GLN A 8 13.58 -18.53 70.57
N LEU A 9 13.32 -17.24 70.31
CA LEU A 9 12.80 -16.71 69.05
C LEU A 9 13.69 -17.17 67.89
N LEU A 10 13.09 -17.61 66.78
CA LEU A 10 13.73 -17.47 65.47
C LEU A 10 12.71 -16.90 64.47
N LEU A 11 13.10 -15.73 63.97
CA LEU A 11 12.46 -14.89 62.97
C LEU A 11 12.27 -15.63 61.64
N GLY A 12 11.19 -15.25 60.94
CA GLY A 12 10.91 -15.69 59.59
C GLY A 12 11.89 -15.15 58.54
N ILE A 13 12.01 -15.90 57.45
CA ILE A 13 12.55 -15.44 56.17
C ILE A 13 11.51 -15.84 55.12
N ALA A 14 10.60 -14.92 54.83
CA ALA A 14 9.80 -14.98 53.62
C ALA A 14 10.75 -14.66 52.46
N ALA A 15 11.14 -15.69 51.71
CA ALA A 15 11.89 -15.54 50.46
C ALA A 15 10.96 -14.88 49.42
N ALA A 16 11.02 -13.55 49.33
CA ALA A 16 10.47 -12.82 48.21
C ALA A 16 11.30 -13.17 46.97
N PHE A 17 10.77 -14.07 46.13
CA PHE A 17 11.24 -14.21 44.76
C PHE A 17 10.83 -12.94 44.02
N SER A 18 11.72 -11.96 44.00
CA SER A 18 11.66 -10.86 43.05
C SER A 18 11.77 -11.47 41.65
N LEU A 19 10.63 -11.60 40.97
CA LEU A 19 10.61 -11.70 39.53
C LEU A 19 11.22 -10.40 39.00
N ALA A 20 12.53 -10.42 38.77
CA ALA A 20 13.17 -9.46 37.89
C ALA A 20 12.57 -9.73 36.51
N ALA A 21 11.49 -9.03 36.18
CA ALA A 21 11.07 -8.85 34.81
C ALA A 21 12.26 -8.20 34.11
N CYS A 22 12.96 -8.97 33.28
CA CYS A 22 13.88 -8.42 32.32
C CYS A 22 13.05 -7.57 31.35
N ASP A 23 12.84 -6.31 31.70
CA ASP A 23 12.58 -5.27 30.71
C ASP A 23 13.86 -5.13 29.89
N ALA A 24 14.07 -6.07 28.97
CA ALA A 24 15.03 -5.89 27.90
C ALA A 24 14.59 -4.61 27.19
N VAL A 25 15.41 -3.56 27.32
CA VAL A 25 15.20 -2.29 26.65
C VAL A 25 14.88 -2.59 25.19
N HIS A 26 13.65 -2.29 24.78
CA HIS A 26 13.19 -2.56 23.43
C HIS A 26 13.97 -1.66 22.47
N ASP A 27 14.93 -2.24 21.75
CA ASP A 27 15.69 -1.54 20.73
C ASP A 27 14.85 -1.43 19.46
N ALA A 28 14.26 -0.26 19.23
CA ALA A 28 13.45 0.05 18.05
C ALA A 28 14.27 -0.02 16.73
N LYS A 29 15.60 -0.02 16.80
CA LYS A 29 16.49 -0.14 15.64
C LYS A 29 16.86 -1.58 15.32
N ALA A 30 16.53 -2.55 16.17
CA ALA A 30 16.76 -3.96 15.87
C ALA A 30 15.88 -4.41 14.67
N PRO A 31 16.38 -5.20 13.72
CA PRO A 31 15.61 -5.68 12.57
C PRO A 31 14.72 -6.88 12.95
N THR A 32 13.87 -6.72 13.96
CA THR A 32 12.95 -7.78 14.41
C THR A 32 11.64 -7.74 13.62
N PRO A 33 10.88 -8.85 13.53
CA PRO A 33 9.57 -8.86 12.92
C PRO A 33 8.62 -7.79 13.46
N GLU A 34 8.68 -7.51 14.76
CA GLU A 34 7.84 -6.50 15.43
C GLU A 34 8.18 -5.08 14.97
N ASN A 35 9.47 -4.72 14.96
CA ASN A 35 9.92 -3.41 14.49
C ASN A 35 9.66 -3.23 13.00
N MET A 36 9.83 -4.29 12.21
CA MET A 36 9.55 -4.28 10.77
C MET A 36 8.06 -4.19 10.46
N ALA A 37 7.20 -4.77 11.31
CA ALA A 37 5.76 -4.62 11.16
C ALA A 37 5.34 -3.16 11.28
N ILE A 38 5.89 -2.41 12.24
CA ILE A 38 5.61 -0.97 12.42
C ILE A 38 6.06 -0.19 11.19
N ALA A 39 7.30 -0.36 10.76
CA ALA A 39 7.83 0.34 9.58
C ALA A 39 7.04 0.01 8.29
N LEU A 40 6.59 -1.24 8.15
CA LEU A 40 5.77 -1.68 7.03
C LEU A 40 4.35 -1.11 7.09
N ASP A 41 3.74 -1.04 8.27
CA ASP A 41 2.41 -0.45 8.45
C ASP A 41 2.43 1.06 8.14
N ASP A 42 3.47 1.77 8.59
CA ASP A 42 3.68 3.19 8.25
C ASP A 42 3.87 3.41 6.75
N TYR A 43 4.64 2.52 6.10
CA TYR A 43 4.83 2.56 4.65
C TYR A 43 3.52 2.32 3.90
N LEU A 44 2.78 1.27 4.24
CA LEU A 44 1.52 0.93 3.57
C LEU A 44 0.43 1.98 3.81
N ALA A 45 0.40 2.61 4.99
CA ALA A 45 -0.52 3.73 5.23
C ALA A 45 -0.28 4.91 4.26
N GLN A 46 0.98 5.14 3.86
CA GLN A 46 1.34 6.25 2.97
C GLN A 46 1.39 5.86 1.49
N ARG A 47 1.70 4.60 1.17
CA ARG A 47 2.05 4.12 -0.18
C ARG A 47 1.38 2.81 -0.57
N GLY A 48 0.41 2.33 0.22
CA GLY A 48 -0.34 1.10 -0.02
C GLY A 48 -1.50 1.25 -1.00
N ASP A 49 -1.76 2.45 -1.52
CA ASP A 49 -2.78 2.66 -2.54
C ASP A 49 -2.41 2.00 -3.87
N LEU A 50 -3.36 1.29 -4.47
CA LEU A 50 -3.25 0.74 -5.82
C LEU A 50 -4.01 1.62 -6.79
N CYS A 51 -3.28 2.34 -7.64
CA CYS A 51 -3.83 3.33 -8.56
C CYS A 51 -3.65 2.94 -10.03
N LEU A 52 -4.51 3.50 -10.89
CA LEU A 52 -4.64 3.08 -12.29
C LEU A 52 -3.74 3.85 -13.28
N SER A 53 -2.96 4.81 -12.78
CA SER A 53 -2.23 5.77 -13.62
C SER A 53 -3.18 6.48 -14.59
N MET A 54 -4.25 7.04 -14.01
CA MET A 54 -5.27 7.87 -14.63
C MET A 54 -5.26 9.23 -13.93
N PHE A 55 -4.25 10.01 -14.27
CA PHE A 55 -3.87 11.21 -13.54
C PHE A 55 -4.74 12.42 -13.86
N ASP A 56 -5.14 12.56 -15.14
CA ASP A 56 -5.68 13.82 -15.66
C ASP A 56 -7.13 13.65 -16.12
N TRP A 57 -7.97 14.61 -15.72
CA TRP A 57 -9.39 14.67 -16.05
C TRP A 57 -9.77 16.13 -16.38
N PRO A 58 -10.67 16.39 -17.35
CA PRO A 58 -11.32 15.41 -18.24
C PRO A 58 -10.33 14.69 -19.18
N ALA A 59 -10.73 13.52 -19.65
CA ALA A 59 -9.95 12.73 -20.59
C ALA A 59 -10.66 12.59 -21.93
N ASP A 60 -10.00 13.00 -23.01
CA ASP A 60 -10.55 12.93 -24.36
C ASP A 60 -10.09 11.66 -25.07
N LEU A 61 -11.05 10.99 -25.71
CA LEU A 61 -10.84 9.82 -26.55
C LEU A 61 -11.14 10.21 -28.00
N THR A 62 -10.14 10.09 -28.87
CA THR A 62 -10.31 10.27 -30.31
C THR A 62 -10.95 9.04 -30.95
N GLU A 63 -11.52 9.20 -32.14
CA GLU A 63 -12.08 8.06 -32.89
C GLU A 63 -10.99 7.03 -33.24
N ALA A 64 -9.80 7.48 -33.63
CA ALA A 64 -8.67 6.59 -33.90
C ALA A 64 -8.26 5.78 -32.65
N GLU A 65 -8.26 6.41 -31.47
CA GLU A 65 -7.98 5.69 -30.22
C GLU A 65 -9.09 4.67 -29.90
N ALA A 66 -10.36 5.07 -30.07
CA ALA A 66 -11.50 4.18 -29.89
C ALA A 66 -11.43 2.95 -30.81
N GLY A 67 -11.08 3.13 -32.08
CA GLY A 67 -10.95 2.05 -33.06
C GLY A 67 -9.73 1.14 -32.87
N SER A 68 -8.70 1.61 -32.16
CA SER A 68 -7.45 0.85 -31.93
C SER A 68 -7.53 -0.19 -30.80
N GLY A 69 -8.58 -0.16 -29.98
CA GLY A 69 -8.65 -0.99 -28.76
C GLY A 69 -7.66 -0.55 -27.68
N ALA A 70 -7.23 0.71 -27.68
CA ALA A 70 -6.36 1.27 -26.65
C ALA A 70 -6.93 1.09 -25.24
N ARG A 71 -6.04 1.17 -24.23
CA ARG A 71 -6.38 0.97 -22.82
C ARG A 71 -7.63 1.75 -22.39
N ARG A 72 -7.72 3.05 -22.71
CA ARG A 72 -8.87 3.90 -22.34
C ARG A 72 -10.14 3.52 -23.11
N ALA A 73 -10.03 3.16 -24.38
CA ALA A 73 -11.16 2.70 -25.20
C ALA A 73 -11.83 1.44 -24.61
N VAL A 74 -11.06 0.58 -23.93
CA VAL A 74 -11.59 -0.62 -23.27
C VAL A 74 -12.06 -0.34 -21.84
N GLN A 75 -11.34 0.50 -21.09
CA GLN A 75 -11.61 0.72 -19.66
C GLN A 75 -12.71 1.73 -19.39
N PHE A 76 -12.72 2.87 -20.11
CA PHE A 76 -13.64 3.97 -19.81
C PHE A 76 -15.13 3.63 -20.01
N PRO A 77 -15.54 2.84 -21.02
CA PRO A 77 -16.94 2.43 -21.14
C PRO A 77 -17.43 1.60 -19.96
N VAL A 78 -16.58 0.73 -19.40
CA VAL A 78 -16.91 -0.04 -18.20
C VAL A 78 -17.02 0.88 -16.99
N MET A 79 -16.09 1.82 -16.82
CA MET A 79 -16.16 2.80 -15.74
C MET A 79 -17.39 3.72 -15.85
N GLU A 80 -17.79 4.09 -17.06
CA GLU A 80 -19.03 4.82 -17.35
C GLU A 80 -20.27 4.00 -16.98
N LYS A 81 -20.33 2.72 -17.37
CA LYS A 81 -21.41 1.79 -16.99
C LYS A 81 -21.53 1.63 -15.47
N LEU A 82 -20.40 1.65 -14.75
CA LEU A 82 -20.35 1.58 -13.28
C LEU A 82 -20.62 2.94 -12.60
N GLY A 83 -20.95 3.97 -13.39
CA GLY A 83 -21.30 5.31 -12.89
C GLY A 83 -20.12 6.09 -12.33
N LEU A 84 -18.88 5.72 -12.67
CA LEU A 84 -17.66 6.43 -12.26
C LEU A 84 -17.33 7.58 -13.21
N LEU A 85 -17.67 7.40 -14.50
CA LEU A 85 -17.46 8.40 -15.54
C LEU A 85 -18.79 8.79 -16.20
N HIS A 86 -18.80 9.95 -16.81
CA HIS A 86 -19.83 10.37 -17.76
C HIS A 86 -19.15 10.87 -19.02
N SER A 87 -19.71 10.56 -20.19
CA SER A 87 -19.18 11.00 -21.46
C SER A 87 -20.08 11.96 -22.22
N THR A 88 -19.45 12.87 -22.95
CA THR A 88 -20.09 13.78 -23.91
C THR A 88 -19.29 13.80 -25.22
N ILE A 89 -19.94 14.15 -26.33
CA ILE A 89 -19.25 14.44 -27.59
C ILE A 89 -19.02 15.95 -27.65
N VAL A 90 -17.76 16.36 -27.84
CA VAL A 90 -17.37 17.76 -27.94
C VAL A 90 -16.58 18.01 -29.21
N GLU A 91 -16.73 19.21 -29.78
CA GLU A 91 -15.92 19.64 -30.92
C GLU A 91 -14.44 19.73 -30.53
N ALA A 92 -13.56 19.33 -31.44
CA ALA A 92 -12.11 19.35 -31.27
C ALA A 92 -11.41 19.64 -32.60
N PRO A 93 -10.18 20.17 -32.59
CA PRO A 93 -9.43 20.40 -33.82
C PRO A 93 -9.30 19.13 -34.65
N LYS A 94 -9.52 19.27 -35.97
CA LYS A 94 -9.31 18.18 -36.91
C LYS A 94 -7.83 17.83 -37.00
N SER A 95 -7.52 16.54 -37.00
CA SER A 95 -6.17 16.02 -37.20
C SER A 95 -6.24 14.68 -37.93
N LYS A 96 -5.09 14.09 -38.25
CA LYS A 96 -5.04 12.73 -38.80
C LYS A 96 -5.65 11.69 -37.84
N GLU A 97 -5.54 11.94 -36.53
CA GLU A 97 -6.08 11.06 -35.47
C GLU A 97 -7.52 11.41 -35.07
N ASN A 98 -8.03 12.54 -35.57
CA ASN A 98 -9.39 13.05 -35.34
C ASN A 98 -9.94 13.73 -36.61
N PRO A 99 -10.24 12.97 -37.68
CA PRO A 99 -10.68 13.54 -38.96
C PRO A 99 -12.04 14.24 -38.89
N ASP A 100 -12.89 13.78 -37.97
CA ASP A 100 -14.26 14.27 -37.81
C ASP A 100 -14.31 15.61 -37.05
N GLY A 101 -13.26 15.92 -36.27
CA GLY A 101 -13.22 17.14 -35.48
C GLY A 101 -14.10 17.07 -34.23
N ALA A 102 -14.29 15.87 -33.69
CA ALA A 102 -15.06 15.63 -32.48
C ALA A 102 -14.41 14.53 -31.64
N VAL A 103 -14.41 14.68 -30.33
CA VAL A 103 -13.88 13.69 -29.39
C VAL A 103 -14.94 13.29 -28.37
N LYS A 104 -14.82 12.06 -27.87
CA LYS A 104 -15.60 11.61 -26.72
C LYS A 104 -14.86 12.01 -25.44
N ARG A 105 -15.36 13.03 -24.75
CA ARG A 105 -14.81 13.55 -23.50
C ARG A 105 -15.39 12.77 -22.33
N PHE A 106 -14.54 12.24 -21.47
CA PHE A 106 -14.93 11.57 -20.22
C PHE A 106 -14.60 12.46 -19.02
N GLU A 107 -15.57 12.62 -18.15
CA GLU A 107 -15.45 13.34 -16.89
C GLU A 107 -15.75 12.42 -15.72
N LEU A 108 -15.08 12.66 -14.58
CA LEU A 108 -15.43 11.99 -13.34
C LEU A 108 -16.84 12.38 -12.90
N THR A 109 -17.66 11.40 -12.53
CA THR A 109 -18.90 11.66 -11.79
C THR A 109 -18.57 12.00 -10.33
N GLU A 110 -19.58 12.35 -9.55
CA GLU A 110 -19.42 12.45 -8.09
C GLU A 110 -18.95 11.12 -7.47
N ASN A 111 -19.44 9.99 -7.99
CA ASN A 111 -19.01 8.69 -7.52
C ASN A 111 -17.56 8.37 -7.92
N GLY A 112 -17.16 8.74 -9.15
CA GLY A 112 -15.78 8.59 -9.62
C GLY A 112 -14.79 9.42 -8.81
N ARG A 113 -15.16 10.65 -8.43
CA ARG A 113 -14.31 11.55 -7.64
C ARG A 113 -13.88 10.97 -6.28
N LYS A 114 -14.65 10.04 -5.70
CA LYS A 114 -14.29 9.37 -4.43
C LYS A 114 -12.99 8.56 -4.52
N PHE A 115 -12.61 8.15 -5.73
CA PHE A 115 -11.43 7.34 -6.00
C PHE A 115 -10.27 8.16 -6.58
N TYR A 116 -10.51 9.42 -6.95
CA TYR A 116 -9.46 10.33 -7.41
C TYR A 116 -8.82 11.04 -6.22
N LYS A 117 -7.63 10.59 -5.82
CA LYS A 117 -6.98 10.95 -4.56
C LYS A 117 -5.61 11.57 -4.79
N PRO A 118 -5.11 12.39 -3.83
CA PRO A 118 -3.72 12.80 -3.82
C PRO A 118 -2.79 11.59 -3.86
N HIS A 119 -2.03 11.48 -4.94
CA HIS A 119 -1.04 10.42 -5.13
C HIS A 119 0.08 10.97 -6.03
N PRO A 120 1.01 11.75 -5.46
CA PRO A 120 2.04 12.42 -6.24
C PRO A 120 2.92 11.42 -7.00
N TYR A 121 2.98 11.60 -8.32
CA TYR A 121 3.78 10.78 -9.22
C TYR A 121 4.49 11.66 -10.23
N THR A 122 5.80 11.45 -10.41
CA THR A 122 6.58 12.11 -11.45
C THR A 122 6.95 11.08 -12.50
N ALA A 123 6.44 11.24 -13.72
CA ALA A 123 6.77 10.39 -14.84
C ALA A 123 8.25 10.51 -15.19
N ARG A 124 8.80 9.52 -15.89
CA ARG A 124 10.22 9.51 -16.32
C ARG A 124 10.62 10.75 -17.14
N GLY A 125 9.65 11.39 -17.81
CA GLY A 125 9.84 12.64 -18.56
C GLY A 125 9.83 13.92 -17.72
N GLY A 126 9.68 13.84 -16.39
CA GLY A 126 9.64 14.98 -15.48
C GLY A 126 8.25 15.59 -15.28
N GLU A 127 7.24 15.10 -16.00
CA GLU A 127 5.85 15.49 -15.80
C GLU A 127 5.36 15.03 -14.42
N ALA A 128 4.82 15.98 -13.65
CA ALA A 128 4.35 15.73 -12.29
C ALA A 128 2.82 15.72 -12.25
N HIS A 129 2.27 14.65 -11.67
CA HIS A 129 0.85 14.48 -11.42
C HIS A 129 0.61 14.51 -9.92
N ALA A 130 -0.36 15.32 -9.48
CA ALA A 130 -0.68 15.46 -8.06
C ALA A 130 -1.62 14.36 -7.55
N ASN A 131 -2.45 13.82 -8.44
CA ASN A 131 -3.52 12.88 -8.11
C ASN A 131 -3.50 11.68 -9.05
N ASP A 132 -4.08 10.57 -8.60
CA ASP A 132 -4.34 9.39 -9.42
C ASP A 132 -5.71 8.77 -9.03
N PHE A 133 -6.23 7.89 -9.87
CA PHE A 133 -7.44 7.13 -9.61
C PHE A 133 -7.08 5.82 -8.88
N CYS A 134 -7.25 5.83 -7.55
CA CYS A 134 -6.85 4.77 -6.64
C CYS A 134 -8.04 3.89 -6.24
N VAL A 135 -7.91 2.58 -6.47
CA VAL A 135 -9.04 1.64 -6.50
C VAL A 135 -8.96 0.55 -5.45
N ALA A 136 -7.87 0.50 -4.70
CA ALA A 136 -7.72 -0.37 -3.54
C ALA A 136 -6.63 0.17 -2.62
N HIS A 137 -6.63 -0.29 -1.37
CA HIS A 137 -5.57 -0.03 -0.41
C HIS A 137 -5.05 -1.35 0.17
N LEU A 138 -3.73 -1.50 0.27
CA LEU A 138 -3.08 -2.66 0.87
C LEU A 138 -2.92 -2.45 2.37
N LYS A 139 -3.20 -3.51 3.14
CA LYS A 139 -2.86 -3.60 4.56
C LYS A 139 -2.01 -4.83 4.79
N ARG A 140 -1.04 -4.73 5.68
CA ARG A 140 -0.28 -5.89 6.11
C ARG A 140 -1.22 -6.86 6.82
N GLU A 141 -1.13 -8.13 6.46
CA GLU A 141 -1.76 -9.20 7.25
C GLU A 141 -0.76 -9.73 8.27
N LYS A 142 0.42 -10.16 7.81
CA LYS A 142 1.51 -10.64 8.67
C LYS A 142 2.87 -10.49 8.00
N VAL A 143 3.89 -10.24 8.81
CA VAL A 143 5.28 -10.43 8.39
C VAL A 143 5.55 -11.93 8.37
N VAL A 144 6.09 -12.43 7.26
CA VAL A 144 6.44 -13.86 7.08
C VAL A 144 7.95 -14.09 7.02
N GLY A 145 8.73 -13.03 6.83
CA GLY A 145 10.19 -13.13 6.84
C GLY A 145 10.85 -11.76 6.92
N VAL A 146 12.00 -11.73 7.58
CA VAL A 146 12.88 -10.56 7.69
C VAL A 146 14.27 -11.00 7.29
N GLN A 147 14.81 -10.44 6.21
CA GLN A 147 16.13 -10.74 5.69
C GLN A 147 17.03 -9.53 5.88
N VAL A 148 18.09 -9.65 6.66
CA VAL A 148 19.06 -8.57 6.89
C VAL A 148 20.23 -8.71 5.92
N ASP A 149 20.49 -7.67 5.15
CA ASP A 149 21.73 -7.49 4.41
C ASP A 149 22.61 -6.49 5.16
N ALA A 150 23.65 -7.04 5.82
CA ALA A 150 24.60 -6.28 6.63
C ALA A 150 25.89 -5.94 5.86
N GLN A 151 25.88 -5.99 4.52
CA GLN A 151 27.05 -5.59 3.72
C GLN A 151 27.49 -4.14 3.99
N ASP A 152 26.54 -3.25 4.26
CA ASP A 152 26.81 -1.93 4.83
C ASP A 152 26.51 -1.98 6.34
N ALA A 153 27.56 -2.06 7.15
CA ALA A 153 27.44 -2.07 8.61
C ALA A 153 26.95 -0.73 9.19
N GLN A 154 27.07 0.37 8.44
CA GLN A 154 26.59 1.69 8.84
C GLN A 154 25.11 1.90 8.47
N HIS A 155 24.67 1.32 7.36
CA HIS A 155 23.28 1.39 6.89
C HIS A 155 22.75 0.00 6.53
N PRO A 156 22.49 -0.87 7.53
CA PRO A 156 21.99 -2.21 7.26
C PRO A 156 20.68 -2.13 6.49
N GLN A 157 20.55 -2.98 5.47
CA GLN A 157 19.33 -3.11 4.68
C GLN A 157 18.52 -4.31 5.18
N VAL A 158 17.21 -4.18 5.13
CA VAL A 158 16.30 -5.26 5.49
C VAL A 158 15.27 -5.44 4.40
N VAL A 159 15.04 -6.68 3.98
CA VAL A 159 13.89 -7.02 3.12
C VAL A 159 12.86 -7.75 3.97
N VAL A 160 11.68 -7.15 4.05
CA VAL A 160 10.52 -7.68 4.75
C VAL A 160 9.61 -8.37 3.75
N SER A 161 9.40 -9.66 3.92
CA SER A 161 8.39 -10.43 3.19
C SER A 161 7.11 -10.48 4.03
N TYR A 162 5.96 -10.21 3.41
CA TYR A 162 4.66 -10.14 4.10
C TYR A 162 3.51 -10.62 3.23
N THR A 163 2.48 -11.21 3.86
CA THR A 163 1.16 -11.35 3.21
C THR A 163 0.31 -10.12 3.52
N TYR A 164 -0.69 -9.87 2.68
CA TYR A 164 -1.48 -8.64 2.72
C TYR A 164 -2.97 -8.92 2.63
N GLN A 165 -3.75 -8.01 3.20
CA GLN A 165 -5.15 -7.81 2.91
C GLN A 165 -5.30 -6.67 1.90
N VAL A 166 -6.43 -6.65 1.21
CA VAL A 166 -6.77 -5.58 0.28
C VAL A 166 -8.15 -5.02 0.64
N GLU A 167 -8.27 -3.71 0.57
CA GLU A 167 -9.54 -2.99 0.69
C GLU A 167 -9.87 -2.40 -0.68
N PRO A 168 -10.54 -3.16 -1.57
CA PRO A 168 -10.86 -2.69 -2.90
C PRO A 168 -12.06 -1.75 -2.86
N ALA A 169 -12.12 -0.82 -3.81
CA ALA A 169 -13.31 -0.08 -4.12
C ALA A 169 -14.47 -1.05 -4.42
N PRO A 170 -15.70 -0.82 -3.94
CA PRO A 170 -16.79 -1.80 -4.07
C PRO A 170 -17.06 -2.25 -5.52
N TRP A 171 -16.92 -1.34 -6.48
CA TRP A 171 -17.13 -1.63 -7.91
C TRP A 171 -16.06 -2.56 -8.51
N MET A 172 -14.90 -2.75 -7.87
CA MET A 172 -13.88 -3.70 -8.32
C MET A 172 -14.28 -5.16 -8.12
N GLN A 173 -15.41 -5.42 -7.46
CA GLN A 173 -16.02 -6.75 -7.41
C GLN A 173 -16.79 -7.10 -8.69
N ASP A 174 -17.09 -6.11 -9.53
CA ASP A 174 -17.77 -6.33 -10.81
C ASP A 174 -16.87 -7.12 -11.78
N PRO A 175 -17.36 -8.22 -12.41
CA PRO A 175 -16.56 -9.03 -13.32
C PRO A 175 -16.01 -8.25 -14.52
N GLU A 176 -16.74 -7.26 -15.04
CA GLU A 176 -16.26 -6.44 -16.15
C GLU A 176 -15.15 -5.49 -15.71
N ALA A 177 -15.23 -4.95 -14.49
CA ALA A 177 -14.13 -4.19 -13.89
C ALA A 177 -12.87 -5.05 -13.76
N GLN A 178 -13.01 -6.27 -13.23
CA GLN A 178 -11.88 -7.19 -13.09
C GLN A 178 -11.26 -7.58 -14.44
N ARG A 179 -12.09 -7.72 -15.48
CA ARG A 179 -11.65 -8.02 -16.85
C ARG A 179 -10.80 -6.88 -17.43
N VAL A 180 -11.18 -5.62 -17.25
CA VAL A 180 -10.46 -4.47 -17.82
C VAL A 180 -9.33 -3.94 -16.93
N PHE A 181 -9.27 -4.38 -15.67
CA PHE A 181 -8.20 -4.11 -14.71
C PHE A 181 -7.56 -5.41 -14.15
N PRO A 182 -7.01 -6.28 -15.02
CA PRO A 182 -6.59 -7.63 -14.61
C PRO A 182 -5.43 -7.64 -13.61
N MET A 183 -4.58 -6.61 -13.60
CA MET A 183 -3.51 -6.50 -12.61
C MET A 183 -4.07 -6.26 -11.20
N ILE A 184 -5.07 -5.39 -11.06
CA ILE A 184 -5.74 -5.16 -9.77
C ILE A 184 -6.49 -6.42 -9.34
N ALA A 185 -7.19 -7.08 -10.27
CA ALA A 185 -7.90 -8.32 -10.00
C ALA A 185 -6.97 -9.41 -9.43
N ARG A 186 -5.76 -9.56 -9.99
CA ARG A 186 -4.74 -10.49 -9.47
C ARG A 186 -4.29 -10.15 -8.06
N VAL A 187 -4.09 -8.88 -7.74
CA VAL A 187 -3.74 -8.45 -6.37
C VAL A 187 -4.89 -8.76 -5.41
N ILE A 188 -6.14 -8.52 -5.83
CA ILE A 188 -7.30 -8.85 -5.00
C ILE A 188 -7.40 -10.35 -4.72
N GLN A 189 -7.22 -11.17 -5.75
CA GLN A 189 -7.25 -12.63 -5.64
C GLN A 189 -6.08 -13.20 -4.82
N GLY A 190 -4.94 -12.50 -4.80
CA GLY A 190 -3.75 -12.90 -4.06
C GLY A 190 -3.77 -12.56 -2.57
N ALA A 191 -4.73 -11.75 -2.11
CA ALA A 191 -4.84 -11.35 -0.71
C ALA A 191 -4.89 -12.57 0.22
N GLY A 192 -4.16 -12.53 1.32
CA GLY A 192 -4.04 -13.61 2.30
C GLY A 192 -3.12 -14.77 1.93
N SER A 193 -2.66 -14.87 0.68
CA SER A 193 -1.91 -16.04 0.19
C SER A 193 -0.59 -15.69 -0.50
N VAL A 194 -0.56 -14.60 -1.27
CA VAL A 194 0.63 -14.13 -1.97
C VAL A 194 1.48 -13.28 -1.03
N GLN A 195 2.80 -13.43 -1.15
CA GLN A 195 3.77 -12.62 -0.43
C GLN A 195 4.27 -11.46 -1.31
N LEU A 196 4.35 -10.27 -0.72
CA LEU A 196 5.06 -9.12 -1.25
C LEU A 196 6.35 -8.89 -0.46
N ARG A 197 7.27 -8.13 -1.05
CA ARG A 197 8.55 -7.77 -0.43
C ARG A 197 8.69 -6.25 -0.42
N GLN A 198 9.12 -5.70 0.72
CA GLN A 198 9.47 -4.29 0.85
C GLN A 198 10.83 -4.17 1.53
N GLY A 199 11.70 -3.35 0.94
CA GLY A 199 13.04 -3.07 1.46
C GLY A 199 13.01 -1.88 2.41
N PHE A 200 13.86 -1.89 3.42
CA PHE A 200 14.08 -0.81 4.36
C PHE A 200 15.57 -0.60 4.58
N THR A 201 15.96 0.64 4.88
CA THR A 201 17.31 1.01 5.32
C THR A 201 17.20 1.65 6.69
N LEU A 202 18.12 1.30 7.59
CA LEU A 202 18.20 1.94 8.90
C LEU A 202 18.77 3.35 8.76
N GLU A 203 18.06 4.33 9.32
CA GLU A 203 18.45 5.73 9.40
C GLU A 203 18.36 6.23 10.85
N ASP A 204 18.76 7.47 11.11
CA ASP A 204 18.73 8.06 12.45
C ASP A 204 17.36 7.97 13.14
N ARG A 205 16.30 8.19 12.34
CA ARG A 205 14.89 8.20 12.79
C ARG A 205 14.22 6.82 12.78
N GLY A 206 14.93 5.76 12.40
CA GLY A 206 14.40 4.41 12.28
C GLY A 206 14.45 3.87 10.85
N TRP A 207 13.62 2.89 10.56
CA TRP A 207 13.62 2.17 9.28
C TRP A 207 12.86 2.94 8.21
N LEU A 208 13.54 3.38 7.14
CA LEU A 208 12.92 4.06 6.01
C LEU A 208 12.75 3.12 4.82
N PRO A 209 11.61 3.21 4.09
CA PRO A 209 11.35 2.34 2.95
C PRO A 209 12.29 2.68 1.78
N LYS A 210 12.86 1.63 1.17
CA LYS A 210 13.61 1.74 -0.09
C LYS A 210 12.63 1.88 -1.26
N ILE A 211 12.86 2.88 -2.09
CA ILE A 211 12.10 3.09 -3.32
C ILE A 211 12.84 2.41 -4.48
N GLY A 212 12.24 1.38 -5.07
CA GLY A 212 12.81 0.63 -6.19
C GLY A 212 12.85 -0.89 -5.95
N PRO A 213 13.46 -1.66 -6.86
CA PRO A 213 13.56 -3.11 -6.74
C PRO A 213 14.29 -3.57 -5.47
N VAL A 214 13.85 -4.71 -4.94
CA VAL A 214 14.37 -5.40 -3.75
C VAL A 214 14.72 -6.85 -4.05
#